data_AF-A0A966PT79-F1
#
_entry.id   AF-A0A966PT79-F1
#
_cell.length_a   1.000
_cell.length_b   1.000
_cell.length_c   1.000
_cell.angle_alpha   90.00
_cell.angle_beta   90.00
_cell.angle_gamma   90.00
#
_symmetry.space_group_name_H-M   'P 1'
#
loop_
_entity.id
_entity.type
_entity.pdbx_description
1 polymer ?
#
loop_
_entity_poly.entity_id
_entity_poly.type
_entity_poly.pdbx_seq_one_letter_code
_entity_poly.pdbx_strand_id
1 'polypeptide(L)'
;MAKQIKRMIRLIVSVPLALVFVIVIRVIRPFILVRIGAMRSDRIGHFVLETDLMLLEQEHGISPRPRRSIDIWYAPEPISNRVIYEMWKRVMRIWPNWFMVPVFRLNNLMPGS
;
A
#
# COMPACT_ATOMS: atom_id res chain seq x y z
N MET A 1 -11.16 1.67 26.89
CA MET A 1 -12.21 2.44 26.17
C MET A 1 -11.67 3.44 25.14
N ALA A 2 -10.85 4.44 25.49
CA ALA A 2 -10.42 5.49 24.54
C ALA A 2 -9.71 4.98 23.26
N LYS A 3 -8.89 3.92 23.36
CA LYS A 3 -8.21 3.30 22.20
C LYS A 3 -9.19 2.63 21.22
N GLN A 4 -10.27 2.05 21.72
CA GLN A 4 -11.32 1.42 20.90
C GLN A 4 -12.17 2.49 20.20
N ILE A 5 -12.52 3.57 20.90
CA ILE A 5 -13.27 4.70 20.31
C ILE A 5 -12.45 5.36 19.19
N LYS A 6 -11.16 5.65 19.41
CA LYS A 6 -10.27 6.18 18.36
C LYS A 6 -10.17 5.24 17.16
N ARG A 7 -10.15 3.93 17.38
CA ARG A 7 -10.15 2.94 16.30
C ARG A 7 -11.47 2.96 15.52
N MET A 8 -12.61 3.03 16.20
CA MET A 8 -13.93 3.11 15.55
C MET A 8 -14.07 4.37 14.71
N ILE A 9 -13.70 5.54 15.26
CA ILE A 9 -13.74 6.82 14.52
C ILE A 9 -12.88 6.73 13.25
N ARG A 10 -11.65 6.21 13.38
CA ARG A 10 -10.76 6.03 12.22
C ARG A 10 -11.40 5.15 11.16
N LEU A 11 -12.05 4.05 11.53
CA LEU A 11 -12.71 3.15 10.59
C LEU A 11 -13.92 3.80 9.92
N ILE A 12 -14.77 4.50 10.69
CA ILE A 12 -15.96 5.18 10.17
C ILE A 12 -15.57 6.24 9.13
N VAL A 13 -14.45 6.94 9.34
CA VAL A 13 -13.97 7.95 8.39
C VAL A 13 -13.20 7.32 7.23
N SER A 14 -12.34 6.32 7.49
CA SER A 14 -11.44 5.79 6.46
C SER A 14 -12.14 4.88 5.47
N VAL A 15 -13.19 4.15 5.85
CA VAL A 15 -13.89 3.21 4.96
C VAL A 15 -14.62 3.94 3.82
N PRO A 16 -15.44 4.98 4.06
CA PRO A 16 -16.08 5.73 2.97
C PRO A 16 -15.06 6.40 2.05
N LEU A 17 -14.00 6.99 2.62
CA LEU A 17 -12.93 7.61 1.84
C LEU A 17 -12.19 6.57 0.98
N ALA A 18 -11.89 5.40 1.55
CA ALA A 18 -11.25 4.30 0.84
C ALA A 18 -12.14 3.78 -0.30
N LEU A 19 -13.45 3.71 -0.09
CA LEU A 19 -14.42 3.31 -1.11
C LEU A 19 -14.40 4.28 -2.29
N VAL A 20 -14.52 5.59 -2.02
CA VAL A 20 -14.43 6.63 -3.05
C VAL A 20 -13.12 6.52 -3.81
N PHE A 21 -11.99 6.37 -3.10
CA PHE A 21 -10.68 6.21 -3.72
C PHE A 21 -10.60 4.97 -4.62
N VAL A 22 -11.10 3.83 -4.16
CA VAL A 22 -11.14 2.58 -4.94
C VAL A 22 -12.00 2.73 -6.21
N ILE A 23 -13.10 3.48 -6.15
CA ILE A 23 -13.91 3.79 -7.34
C ILE A 23 -13.10 4.67 -8.31
N VAL A 24 -12.45 5.72 -7.80
CA VAL A 24 -11.63 6.63 -8.61
C VAL A 24 -10.51 5.87 -9.33
N ILE A 25 -9.76 5.00 -8.65
CA ILE A 25 -8.68 4.23 -9.29
C ILE A 25 -9.19 3.30 -10.40
N ARG A 26 -10.45 2.82 -10.32
CA ARG A 26 -11.07 2.01 -11.39
C ARG A 26 -11.50 2.85 -12.58
N VAL A 27 -12.07 4.03 -12.34
CA VAL A 27 -12.47 4.95 -13.41
C VAL A 27 -11.26 5.43 -14.22
N ILE A 28 -10.12 5.66 -13.56
CA ILE A 28 -8.89 6.09 -14.24
C ILE A 28 -8.06 4.94 -14.82
N ARG A 29 -8.37 3.68 -14.48
CA ARG A 29 -7.67 2.47 -14.95
C ARG A 29 -7.36 2.43 -16.46
N PRO A 30 -8.27 2.81 -17.39
CA PRO A 30 -7.95 2.79 -18.82
C PRO A 30 -6.80 3.74 -19.21
N PHE A 31 -6.53 4.76 -18.40
CA PHE A 31 -5.47 5.73 -18.66
C PHE A 31 -4.20 5.43 -17.85
N ILE A 32 -4.36 5.11 -16.56
CA ILE A 32 -3.27 4.88 -15.60
C ILE A 32 -3.66 3.73 -14.67
N LEU A 33 -2.83 2.70 -14.60
CA LEU A 33 -3.00 1.59 -13.67
C LEU A 33 -2.38 1.94 -12.31
N VAL A 34 -3.21 2.10 -11.28
CA VAL A 34 -2.73 2.24 -9.91
C VAL A 34 -2.57 0.86 -9.29
N ARG A 35 -1.34 0.47 -8.93
CA ARG A 35 -1.03 -0.81 -8.27
C ARG A 35 -0.85 -0.57 -6.78
N ILE A 36 -1.52 -1.38 -5.96
CA ILE A 36 -1.45 -1.26 -4.51
C ILE A 36 -0.68 -2.46 -3.96
N GLY A 37 0.41 -2.20 -3.25
CA GLY A 37 1.27 -3.22 -2.66
C GLY A 37 1.35 -3.13 -1.14
N ALA A 38 1.37 -4.28 -0.48
CA ALA A 38 1.57 -4.40 0.96
C ALA A 38 2.98 -4.91 1.24
N MET A 39 3.74 -4.20 2.07
CA MET A 39 5.10 -4.59 2.44
C MET A 39 5.07 -5.64 3.56
N ARG A 40 6.05 -6.55 3.60
CA ARG A 40 6.25 -7.50 4.72
C ARG A 40 7.03 -6.84 5.86
N SER A 41 6.39 -5.93 6.58
CA SER A 41 7.03 -5.11 7.62
C SER A 41 7.14 -5.78 9.00
N ASP A 42 6.54 -6.96 9.20
CA ASP A 42 6.46 -7.66 10.49
C ASP A 42 7.80 -8.21 10.99
N ARG A 43 8.75 -8.49 10.09
CA ARG A 43 10.09 -9.00 10.42
C ARG A 43 11.15 -8.32 9.55
N ILE A 44 12.28 -7.95 10.16
CA ILE A 44 13.34 -7.18 9.48
C ILE A 44 13.86 -7.90 8.23
N GLY A 45 14.10 -9.21 8.30
CA GLY A 45 14.60 -10.00 7.18
C GLY A 45 13.70 -9.90 5.94
N HIS A 46 12.41 -10.22 6.10
CA HIS A 46 11.41 -10.09 5.03
C HIS A 46 11.25 -8.64 4.57
N PHE A 47 11.25 -7.70 5.51
CA PHE A 47 11.03 -6.29 5.20
C PHE A 47 12.12 -5.69 4.33
N VAL A 48 13.37 -6.08 4.55
CA VAL A 48 14.51 -5.64 3.73
C VAL A 48 14.57 -6.46 2.46
N LEU A 49 14.68 -7.78 2.58
CA LEU A 49 15.02 -8.66 1.45
C LEU A 49 13.98 -8.59 0.34
N GLU A 50 12.69 -8.73 0.66
CA GLU A 50 11.66 -8.76 -0.38
C GLU A 50 11.49 -7.40 -1.05
N THR A 51 11.57 -6.33 -0.26
CA THR A 51 11.47 -4.96 -0.77
C THR A 51 12.65 -4.63 -1.69
N ASP A 52 13.86 -5.01 -1.29
CA ASP A 52 15.09 -4.76 -2.04
C ASP A 52 15.12 -5.55 -3.35
N LEU A 53 14.81 -6.85 -3.29
CA LEU A 53 14.68 -7.70 -4.48
C LEU A 53 13.64 -7.14 -5.46
N MET A 54 12.48 -6.72 -4.97
CA MET A 54 11.45 -6.10 -5.80
C MET A 54 11.95 -4.84 -6.50
N LEU A 55 12.70 -3.97 -5.81
CA LEU A 55 13.27 -2.76 -6.41
C LEU A 55 14.34 -3.09 -7.46
N LEU A 56 15.18 -4.09 -7.20
CA LEU A 56 16.18 -4.57 -8.17
C LEU A 56 15.54 -5.16 -9.43
N GLU A 57 14.52 -6.03 -9.28
CA GLU A 57 13.78 -6.58 -10.42
C GLU A 57 13.14 -5.48 -11.28
N GLN A 58 12.69 -4.43 -10.61
CA GLN A 58 12.09 -3.26 -11.23
C GLN A 58 13.10 -2.39 -11.97
N GLU A 59 14.29 -2.19 -11.40
CA GLU A 59 15.40 -1.44 -12.01
C GLU A 59 15.98 -2.16 -13.23
N HIS A 60 16.12 -3.48 -13.13
CA HIS A 60 16.63 -4.32 -14.22
C HIS A 60 15.58 -4.74 -15.24
N GLY A 61 14.33 -4.28 -15.12
CA GLY A 61 13.25 -4.60 -16.06
C GLY A 61 12.83 -6.07 -16.08
N ILE A 62 13.23 -6.84 -15.06
CA ILE A 62 12.86 -8.26 -14.89
C ILE A 62 11.37 -8.38 -14.57
N SER A 63 10.83 -7.41 -13.81
CA SER A 63 9.39 -7.29 -13.54
C SER A 63 8.75 -6.31 -14.52
N PRO A 64 8.13 -6.77 -15.63
CA PRO A 64 7.58 -5.88 -16.64
C PRO A 64 6.45 -5.02 -16.05
N ARG A 65 6.63 -3.70 -16.09
CA ARG A 65 5.61 -2.75 -15.66
C ARG A 65 4.77 -2.30 -16.86
N PRO A 66 3.44 -2.17 -16.70
CA PRO A 66 2.62 -1.48 -17.68
C PRO A 66 3.15 -0.07 -17.90
N ARG A 67 3.22 0.39 -19.16
CA ARG A 67 3.77 1.70 -19.55
C ARG A 67 3.21 2.90 -18.79
N ARG A 68 1.99 2.79 -18.24
CA ARG A 68 1.30 3.83 -17.49
C ARG A 68 0.81 3.28 -16.16
N SER A 69 1.73 2.89 -15.28
CA SER A 69 1.40 2.44 -13.93
C SER A 69 2.00 3.32 -12.84
N ILE A 70 1.28 3.45 -11.73
CA ILE A 70 1.74 4.10 -10.50
C ILE A 70 1.63 3.07 -9.38
N ASP A 71 2.75 2.83 -8.69
CA ASP A 71 2.78 1.93 -7.53
C ASP A 71 2.58 2.74 -6.24
N ILE A 72 1.64 2.30 -5.40
CA ILE A 72 1.38 2.84 -4.06
C ILE A 72 1.57 1.71 -3.05
N TRP A 73 2.45 1.93 -2.09
CA TRP A 73 2.79 0.96 -1.07
C TRP A 73 2.24 1.34 0.29
N TYR A 74 2.06 0.35 1.17
CA TYR A 74 1.86 0.58 2.60
C TYR A 74 2.53 -0.53 3.40
N ALA A 75 2.89 -0.22 4.66
CA ALA A 75 3.62 -1.14 5.54
C ALA A 75 2.74 -1.52 6.74
N PRO A 76 1.97 -2.63 6.68
CA PRO A 76 1.12 -3.09 7.77
C PRO A 76 1.84 -3.09 9.13
N GLU A 77 1.15 -2.65 10.18
CA GLU A 77 1.68 -2.77 11.53
C GLU A 77 1.64 -4.24 12.00
N PRO A 78 2.61 -4.70 12.81
CA PRO A 78 3.71 -3.91 13.39
C PRO A 78 4.88 -3.70 12.41
N ILE A 79 5.46 -2.49 12.42
CA ILE A 79 6.71 -2.21 11.69
C ILE A 79 7.91 -2.65 12.53
N SER A 80 8.61 -3.70 12.07
CA SER A 80 9.75 -4.33 12.75
C SER A 80 10.97 -3.40 12.93
N ASN A 81 11.21 -2.49 11.99
CA ASN A 81 12.28 -1.50 12.11
C ASN A 81 11.87 -0.16 11.46
N ARG A 82 11.79 0.89 12.29
CA ARG A 82 11.36 2.22 11.84
C ARG A 82 12.42 2.94 11.02
N VAL A 83 13.71 2.73 11.27
CA VAL A 83 14.80 3.34 10.50
C VAL A 83 14.71 2.87 9.04
N ILE A 84 14.58 1.57 8.84
CA ILE A 84 14.42 0.96 7.51
C ILE A 84 13.15 1.47 6.82
N TYR A 85 12.04 1.58 7.57
CA TYR A 85 10.81 2.16 7.03
C TYR A 85 10.97 3.61 6.57
N GLU A 86 11.73 4.45 7.30
CA GLU A 86 12.04 5.81 6.84
C GLU A 86 12.95 5.82 5.61
N MET A 87 13.90 4.89 5.49
CA MET A 87 14.73 4.75 4.29
C MET A 87 13.86 4.40 3.08
N TRP A 88 12.98 3.41 3.23
CA TRP A 88 12.03 3.01 2.20
C TRP A 88 11.09 4.12 1.75
N LYS A 89 10.65 4.98 2.67
CA LYS A 89 9.83 6.17 2.34
C LYS A 89 10.53 7.20 1.46
N ARG A 90 11.86 7.22 1.42
CA ARG A 90 12.63 8.13 0.56
C ARG A 90 12.63 7.68 -0.90
N VAL A 91 12.51 6.37 -1.15
CA VAL A 91 12.61 5.78 -2.50
C VAL A 91 11.28 5.25 -3.03
N MET A 92 10.31 4.99 -2.16
CA MET A 92 8.99 4.46 -2.55
C MET A 92 7.85 5.36 -2.08
N ARG A 93 6.78 5.37 -2.88
CA ARG A 93 5.52 6.04 -2.54
C ARG A 93 4.74 5.23 -1.52
N ILE A 94 5.07 5.41 -0.24
CA ILE A 94 4.39 4.73 0.87
C ILE A 94 3.31 5.65 1.47
N TRP A 95 2.08 5.15 1.51
CA TRP A 95 0.91 5.85 2.04
C TRP A 95 0.54 5.34 3.45
N PRO A 96 -0.17 6.16 4.26
CA PRO A 96 -0.41 5.82 5.65
C PRO A 96 -1.39 4.65 5.84
N ASN A 97 -1.06 3.75 6.77
CA ASN A 97 -1.81 2.51 7.02
C ASN A 97 -3.29 2.72 7.37
N TRP A 98 -3.63 3.80 8.07
CA TRP A 98 -5.03 4.05 8.46
C TRP A 98 -5.96 4.20 7.24
N PHE A 99 -5.41 4.62 6.11
CA PHE A 99 -6.11 4.78 4.84
C PHE A 99 -5.86 3.60 3.90
N MET A 100 -4.62 3.11 3.80
CA MET A 100 -4.29 2.05 2.84
C MET A 100 -4.81 0.68 3.23
N VAL A 101 -4.93 0.37 4.53
CA VAL A 101 -5.50 -0.91 4.99
C VAL A 101 -6.96 -1.10 4.52
N PRO A 102 -7.90 -0.15 4.72
CA PRO A 102 -9.25 -0.29 4.18
C PRO A 102 -9.27 -0.24 2.66
N VAL A 103 -8.44 0.59 2.01
CA VAL A 103 -8.32 0.62 0.54
C VAL A 103 -7.94 -0.75 -0.02
N PHE A 104 -6.88 -1.38 0.52
CA PHE A 104 -6.41 -2.69 0.06
C PHE A 104 -7.48 -3.77 0.24
N ARG A 105 -8.16 -3.78 1.40
CA ARG A 105 -9.25 -4.73 1.67
C ARG A 105 -10.43 -4.56 0.73
N LEU A 106 -10.87 -3.31 0.50
CA LEU A 106 -11.98 -3.01 -0.41
C LEU A 106 -11.60 -3.31 -1.86
N ASN A 107 -10.36 -3.02 -2.25
CA ASN A 107 -9.86 -3.32 -3.59
C ASN A 107 -9.93 -4.82 -3.89
N ASN A 108 -9.46 -5.66 -2.96
CA ASN A 108 -9.43 -7.12 -3.12
C ASN A 108 -10.79 -7.80 -2.96
N LEU A 109 -11.75 -7.13 -2.29
CA LEU A 109 -13.12 -7.64 -2.16
C LEU A 109 -13.91 -7.46 -3.47
N MET A 110 -13.63 -6.39 -4.20
CA MET A 110 -14.35 -6.04 -5.41
C MET A 110 -13.75 -6.76 -6.63
N PRO A 111 -14.59 -7.32 -7.53
CA PRO A 111 -14.12 -8.02 -8.71
C PRO A 111 -13.33 -7.10 -9.66
N GLY A 112 -12.36 -7.67 -10.37
CA GLY A 112 -11.47 -6.95 -11.27
C GLY A 112 -10.21 -6.36 -10.63
N SER A 113 -9.88 -6.78 -9.40
CA SER A 113 -8.59 -6.59 -8.72
C SER A 113 -7.45 -7.29 -9.46
#